data_AF-A0A924NDE8-F1
#
_entry.id   AF-A0A924NDE8-F1
#
_cell.length_a   1.000
_cell.length_b   1.000
_cell.length_c   1.000
_cell.angle_alpha   90.00
_cell.angle_beta   90.00
_cell.angle_gamma   90.00
#
_symmetry.space_group_name_H-M   'P 1'
#
loop_
_entity.id
_entity.type
_entity.pdbx_description
1 polymer ?
#
loop_
_entity_poly.entity_id
_entity_poly.type
_entity_poly.pdbx_seq_one_letter_code
_entity_poly.pdbx_strand_id
1 'polypeptide(L)' 'MTISHDARIHPSAHIEPGAVIGAGAEVGPFSLIGAEVTLGDG' A
#
# COMPACT_ATOMS: atom_id res chain seq x y z
N MET A 1 3.12 0.89 9.46
CA MET A 1 2.83 1.27 8.06
C MET A 1 4.08 1.90 7.49
N THR A 2 4.57 1.33 6.41
CA THR A 2 5.74 1.82 5.68
C THR A 2 5.36 1.90 4.21
N ILE A 3 5.43 3.09 3.62
CA ILE A 3 5.16 3.29 2.19
C ILE A 3 6.41 3.88 1.53
N SER A 4 6.84 3.28 0.42
CA SER A 4 7.89 3.82 -0.44
C SER A 4 7.43 5.09 -1.18
N HIS A 5 8.32 6.05 -1.39
CA HIS A 5 7.93 7.38 -1.90
C HIS A 5 7.33 7.40 -3.32
N ASP A 6 7.55 6.36 -4.13
CA ASP A 6 7.02 6.26 -5.51
C ASP A 6 5.75 5.40 -5.58
N ALA A 7 5.30 4.85 -4.45
CA ALA A 7 4.09 4.02 -4.43
C ALA A 7 2.87 4.88 -4.80
N ARG A 8 2.03 4.36 -5.68
CA ARG A 8 0.82 5.05 -6.15
C ARG A 8 -0.38 4.52 -5.40
N ILE A 9 -0.85 5.27 -4.42
CA ILE A 9 -1.99 4.87 -3.59
C ILE A 9 -3.18 5.75 -3.92
N HIS A 10 -4.28 5.13 -4.35
CA HIS A 10 -5.52 5.85 -4.58
C HIS A 10 -6.07 6.41 -3.25
N PRO A 11 -6.58 7.66 -3.20
CA PRO A 11 -7.05 8.27 -1.95
C PRO A 11 -8.19 7.53 -1.23
N SER A 12 -8.94 6.68 -1.94
CA SER A 12 -10.00 5.85 -1.37
C SER A 12 -9.53 4.50 -0.85
N ALA A 13 -8.23 4.18 -0.95
CA ALA A 13 -7.67 2.97 -0.38
C ALA A 13 -7.54 3.08 1.14
N HIS A 14 -7.75 1.97 1.84
CA HIS A 14 -7.53 1.87 3.28
C HIS A 14 -6.30 1.01 3.54
N ILE A 15 -5.32 1.57 4.24
CA ILE A 15 -4.08 0.87 4.60
C ILE A 15 -4.00 0.80 6.12
N GLU A 16 -4.05 -0.42 6.64
CA GLU A 16 -3.99 -0.62 8.08
C GLU A 16 -2.58 -0.34 8.64
N PRO A 17 -2.49 0.14 9.90
CA PRO A 17 -1.22 0.30 10.59
C PRO A 17 -0.45 -1.02 10.72
N GLY A 18 0.53 -1.23 9.86
CA GLY A 18 1.37 -2.43 9.86
C GLY A 18 1.80 -2.84 8.46
N ALA A 19 0.95 -2.54 7.48
CA ALA A 19 1.20 -2.82 6.08
C ALA A 19 2.52 -2.21 5.57
N VAL A 20 3.16 -2.92 4.65
CA VAL A 20 4.39 -2.50 3.95
C VAL A 20 4.11 -2.41 2.46
N ILE A 21 4.36 -1.25 1.86
CA ILE A 21 4.15 -0.98 0.43
C ILE A 21 5.50 -0.70 -0.25
N GLY A 22 5.90 -1.60 -1.14
CA GLY A 22 7.13 -1.54 -1.93
C GLY A 22 7.21 -0.37 -2.91
N ALA A 23 8.37 -0.20 -3.52
CA ALA A 23 8.62 0.85 -4.50
C ALA A 23 7.87 0.55 -5.81
N GLY A 24 7.30 1.57 -6.45
CA GLY A 24 6.53 1.41 -7.69
C GLY A 24 5.17 0.72 -7.55
N ALA A 25 4.86 0.15 -6.37
CA ALA A 25 3.60 -0.55 -6.12
C ALA A 25 2.37 0.34 -6.31
N GLU A 26 1.30 -0.25 -6.82
CA GLU A 26 0.04 0.43 -7.11
C GLU A 26 -1.10 -0.12 -6.25
N VAL A 27 -1.77 0.76 -5.51
CA VAL A 27 -2.96 0.43 -4.71
C VAL A 27 -4.16 1.14 -5.32
N GLY A 28 -5.09 0.33 -5.84
CA GLY A 28 -6.29 0.80 -6.52
C GLY A 28 -7.36 1.39 -5.60
N PRO A 29 -8.42 1.98 -6.17
CA PRO A 29 -9.54 2.51 -5.41
C PRO A 29 -10.23 1.40 -4.60
N PHE A 30 -10.61 1.72 -3.35
CA PHE A 30 -11.35 0.82 -2.44
C PHE A 30 -10.60 -0.45 -2.02
N SER A 31 -9.29 -0.54 -2.28
CA SER A 31 -8.46 -1.62 -1.74
C SER A 31 -8.34 -1.51 -0.22
N LEU A 32 -8.35 -2.66 0.46
CA LEU A 32 -8.06 -2.80 1.89
C LEU A 32 -6.75 -3.58 2.04
N ILE A 33 -5.71 -2.94 2.59
CA ILE A 33 -4.43 -3.58 2.87
C ILE A 33 -4.34 -3.84 4.37
N GLY A 34 -4.34 -5.12 4.74
CA GLY A 34 -4.27 -5.55 6.14
C GLY A 34 -2.91 -5.28 6.79
N ALA A 35 -2.89 -5.20 8.12
CA ALA A 35 -1.70 -4.87 8.90
C ALA A 35 -0.52 -5.83 8.71
N GLU A 36 -0.75 -7.07 8.27
CA GLU A 36 0.29 -8.09 8.05
C GLU A 36 0.70 -8.25 6.58
N VAL A 37 0.14 -7.43 5.68
CA VAL A 37 0.41 -7.52 4.25
C VAL A 37 1.70 -6.79 3.89
N THR A 38 2.53 -7.47 3.10
CA THR A 38 3.65 -6.87 2.38
C THR A 38 3.35 -6.88 0.89
N LEU A 39 3.13 -5.71 0.30
CA LEU A 39 3.03 -5.54 -1.14
C LEU A 39 4.45 -5.31 -1.69
N GLY A 40 4.93 -6.24 -2.52
CA GLY A 40 6.26 -6.17 -3.12
C GLY A 40 6.41 -5.03 -4.12
N ASP A 41 7.62 -4.85 -4.62
CA ASP A 41 7.94 -3.85 -5.65
C ASP A 41 7.19 -4.15 -6.96
N GLY A 42 6.85 -3.09 -7.69
CA GLY A 42 6.02 -3.12 -8.90
C GLY A 42 6.66 -2.42 -10.09
#